data_AF-A0A3D4E594-F1
#
_entry.id   AF-A0A3D4E594-F1
#
_cell.length_a   1.000
_cell.length_b   1.000
_cell.length_c   1.000
_cell.angle_alpha   90.00
_cell.angle_beta   90.00
_cell.angle_gamma   90.00
#
_symmetry.space_group_name_H-M   'P 1'
#
loop_
_entity.id
_entity.type
_entity.pdbx_description
1 polymer ?
#
loop_
_entity_poly.entity_id
_entity_poly.type
_entity_poly.pdbx_seq_one_letter_code
_entity_poly.pdbx_strand_id
1 'polypeptide(L)'
;MNKNMKFLSLLLSAICMSAPVMAQSAQQNKTQEAASQKQEVQSTLQDVDMTSFEVNDYFDAEDLAPPLEGEEDEDYELRMLDPEKDKASRFVVVDKTAKADSASARLEAAKRAMDLGRFEASIRIYEGLLEETPKDPAVLIGYAAALQKSGRDDEAIATYEDLLSLEPDNIDAHINMLGLIGNRYPAVALQRLKALDGKSNEFNPALVGQIAFVQAKLGRYKPALKSYALIASREPENALHFLNMAIVADRAGLQKEAIEYYEQALEIDTIYSGGRSLSRDQIFDRLAQLR
;
A
#
# COMPACT_ATOMS: atom_id res chain seq x y z
N MET A 1 28.02 -37.63 55.87
CA MET A 1 26.64 -37.81 55.38
C MET A 1 26.71 -37.97 53.87
N ASN A 2 26.73 -39.22 53.39
CA ASN A 2 25.56 -39.96 52.87
C ASN A 2 24.92 -39.26 51.66
N LYS A 3 24.61 -39.91 50.54
CA LYS A 3 24.86 -41.24 49.98
C LYS A 3 24.07 -41.27 48.65
N ASN A 4 24.39 -42.24 47.80
CA ASN A 4 23.59 -42.80 46.70
C ASN A 4 23.71 -42.12 45.33
N MET A 5 24.46 -42.65 44.36
CA MET A 5 24.41 -43.97 43.68
C MET A 5 23.31 -44.10 42.61
N LYS A 6 23.77 -44.45 41.39
CA LYS A 6 23.26 -45.51 40.48
C LYS A 6 21.95 -45.18 39.74
N PHE A 7 21.68 -45.62 38.51
CA PHE A 7 22.26 -46.65 37.63
C PHE A 7 21.55 -46.59 36.25
N LEU A 8 22.19 -47.20 35.23
CA LEU A 8 21.60 -47.92 34.06
C LEU A 8 20.74 -47.11 33.05
N SER A 9 20.67 -47.40 31.74
CA SER A 9 21.39 -48.21 30.76
C SER A 9 20.47 -48.39 29.54
N LEU A 10 21.05 -48.44 28.31
CA LEU A 10 20.76 -49.36 27.19
C LEU A 10 19.29 -49.49 26.70
N LEU A 11 18.93 -49.75 25.44
CA LEU A 11 19.50 -50.24 24.17
C LEU A 11 18.38 -49.96 23.14
N LEU A 12 18.62 -49.72 21.85
CA LEU A 12 18.84 -50.71 20.79
C LEU A 12 19.22 -49.86 19.53
N SER A 13 20.36 -49.98 18.85
CA SER A 13 20.77 -51.03 17.88
C SER A 13 19.63 -51.41 16.90
N ALA A 14 19.73 -51.43 15.57
CA ALA A 14 20.85 -51.45 14.65
C ALA A 14 20.31 -51.54 13.20
N ILE A 15 21.09 -51.02 12.23
CA ILE A 15 21.48 -51.67 10.96
C ILE A 15 20.57 -51.58 9.68
N CYS A 16 21.15 -50.84 8.71
CA CYS A 16 21.45 -51.13 7.29
C CYS A 16 20.40 -51.39 6.20
N MET A 17 20.86 -50.94 5.00
CA MET A 17 20.54 -51.32 3.60
C MET A 17 19.34 -50.56 3.02
N SER A 18 19.35 -49.92 1.84
CA SER A 18 20.25 -49.92 0.66
C SER A 18 19.86 -48.77 -0.28
N ALA A 19 20.84 -48.18 -1.00
CA ALA A 19 20.69 -47.26 -2.15
C ALA A 19 20.05 -47.97 -3.38
N PRO A 20 19.82 -47.39 -4.61
CA PRO A 20 20.40 -46.15 -5.19
C PRO A 20 19.54 -45.35 -6.24
N VAL A 21 20.14 -44.25 -6.74
CA VAL A 21 20.12 -43.72 -8.14
C VAL A 21 18.76 -43.42 -8.83
N MET A 22 18.50 -42.14 -9.11
CA MET A 22 17.95 -41.61 -10.40
C MET A 22 18.02 -40.06 -10.37
N ALA A 23 19.20 -39.48 -10.59
CA ALA A 23 19.40 -38.03 -10.68
C ALA A 23 20.05 -37.69 -12.03
N GLN A 24 19.28 -37.78 -13.12
CA GLN A 24 19.71 -37.23 -14.41
C GLN A 24 18.57 -36.88 -15.40
N SER A 25 17.30 -37.06 -15.04
CA SER A 25 16.15 -36.61 -15.85
C SER A 25 15.60 -35.23 -15.45
N ALA A 26 16.08 -34.62 -14.37
CA ALA A 26 15.51 -33.37 -13.82
C ALA A 26 16.03 -32.08 -14.47
N GLN A 27 17.05 -32.15 -15.34
CA GLN A 27 17.69 -30.95 -15.89
C GLN A 27 17.15 -30.51 -17.26
N GLN A 28 16.42 -31.37 -17.98
CA GLN A 28 15.85 -31.05 -19.30
C GLN A 28 14.37 -30.60 -19.26
N ASN A 29 13.65 -30.78 -18.14
CA ASN A 29 12.30 -30.22 -17.98
C ASN A 29 12.28 -28.76 -17.50
N LYS A 30 13.35 -28.26 -16.87
CA LYS A 30 13.38 -26.89 -16.30
C LYS A 30 13.56 -25.77 -17.34
N THR A 31 13.82 -26.09 -18.60
CA THR A 31 13.96 -25.09 -19.68
C THR A 31 12.73 -24.96 -20.57
N GLN A 32 11.74 -25.85 -20.43
CA GLN A 32 10.40 -25.66 -21.02
C GLN A 32 9.42 -24.98 -20.05
N GLU A 33 9.62 -25.06 -18.73
CA GLU A 33 8.81 -24.32 -17.75
C GLU A 33 9.10 -22.81 -17.74
N ALA A 34 10.32 -22.38 -18.09
CA ALA A 34 10.68 -20.97 -18.11
C ALA A 34 10.21 -20.19 -19.35
N ALA A 35 9.66 -20.87 -20.36
CA ALA A 35 9.12 -20.26 -21.58
C ALA A 35 7.58 -20.25 -21.64
N SER A 36 6.90 -20.95 -20.72
CA SER A 36 5.42 -20.95 -20.63
C SER A 36 4.87 -20.05 -19.52
N GLN A 37 5.70 -19.53 -18.60
CA GLN A 37 5.27 -18.58 -17.56
C GLN A 37 5.20 -17.12 -18.04
N LYS A 38 4.82 -16.89 -19.30
CA LYS A 38 4.63 -15.53 -19.84
C LYS A 38 3.25 -15.28 -20.47
N GLN A 39 2.32 -16.21 -20.30
CA GLN A 39 0.90 -15.99 -20.54
C GLN A 39 0.13 -16.60 -19.37
N GLU A 40 -1.01 -15.99 -19.02
CA GLU A 40 -1.88 -16.34 -17.89
C GLU A 40 -1.46 -15.79 -16.52
N VAL A 41 -1.39 -14.47 -16.41
CA VAL A 41 -1.93 -13.80 -15.22
C VAL A 41 -2.98 -12.81 -15.71
N GLN A 42 -4.06 -13.37 -16.25
CA GLN A 42 -5.23 -12.63 -16.66
C GLN A 42 -6.49 -13.51 -16.50
N SER A 43 -6.65 -14.16 -15.34
CA SER A 43 -7.92 -14.83 -15.00
C SER A 43 -7.86 -15.40 -13.58
N THR A 44 -8.16 -14.58 -12.58
CA THR A 44 -8.80 -15.02 -11.32
C THR A 44 -9.35 -13.79 -10.60
N LEU A 45 -10.13 -13.00 -11.34
CA LEU A 45 -11.39 -12.54 -10.78
C LEU A 45 -12.39 -13.35 -11.59
N GLN A 46 -12.87 -14.46 -11.04
CA GLN A 46 -14.06 -15.08 -11.59
C GLN A 46 -15.11 -13.98 -11.73
N ASP A 47 -15.77 -13.96 -12.88
CA ASP A 47 -16.89 -13.09 -13.18
C ASP A 47 -18.01 -13.39 -12.17
N VAL A 48 -17.92 -12.84 -10.96
CA VAL A 48 -19.09 -12.63 -10.13
C VAL A 48 -19.94 -11.69 -10.94
N ASP A 49 -21.07 -12.18 -11.45
CA ASP A 49 -22.03 -11.36 -12.16
C ASP A 49 -22.61 -10.33 -11.19
N MET A 50 -21.89 -9.22 -11.04
CA MET A 50 -22.28 -8.08 -10.23
C MET A 50 -23.59 -7.46 -10.72
N THR A 51 -24.11 -7.86 -11.90
CA THR A 51 -25.39 -7.37 -12.42
C THR A 51 -26.59 -8.09 -11.84
N SER A 52 -26.42 -9.28 -11.25
CA SER A 52 -27.51 -10.12 -10.71
C SER A 52 -28.10 -9.70 -9.36
N PHE A 53 -27.35 -8.96 -8.54
CA PHE A 53 -27.80 -8.54 -7.19
C PHE A 53 -28.94 -7.50 -7.20
N GLU A 54 -29.88 -7.57 -6.27
CA GLU A 54 -30.92 -6.56 -6.09
C GLU A 54 -30.46 -5.43 -5.14
N VAL A 55 -31.24 -4.36 -5.05
CA VAL A 55 -30.99 -3.26 -4.10
C VAL A 55 -31.34 -3.75 -2.70
N ASN A 56 -30.39 -3.65 -1.77
CA ASN A 56 -30.45 -4.19 -0.41
C ASN A 56 -30.22 -5.71 -0.32
N ASP A 57 -29.38 -6.29 -1.16
CA ASP A 57 -28.91 -7.64 -0.88
C ASP A 57 -27.98 -7.63 0.34
N TYR A 58 -28.22 -8.57 1.27
CA TYR A 58 -27.50 -8.70 2.53
C TYR A 58 -26.58 -9.92 2.45
N PHE A 59 -25.30 -9.73 2.73
CA PHE A 59 -24.30 -10.81 2.72
C PHE A 59 -23.68 -10.98 4.08
N ASP A 60 -23.32 -12.22 4.42
CA ASP A 60 -22.55 -12.49 5.63
C ASP A 60 -21.17 -11.81 5.54
N ALA A 61 -20.87 -10.96 6.52
CA ALA A 61 -19.62 -10.21 6.52
C ALA A 61 -18.38 -11.12 6.70
N GLU A 62 -18.56 -12.32 7.26
CA GLU A 62 -17.48 -13.28 7.46
C GLU A 62 -17.16 -14.07 6.18
N ASP A 63 -18.11 -14.20 5.26
CA ASP A 63 -17.98 -14.93 3.99
C ASP A 63 -17.51 -14.05 2.82
N LEU A 64 -17.25 -12.74 3.01
CA LEU A 64 -16.83 -11.83 1.93
C LEU A 64 -15.33 -11.88 1.58
N ALA A 65 -14.54 -12.64 2.33
CA ALA A 65 -13.13 -12.83 2.01
C ALA A 65 -13.00 -13.95 0.98
N PRO A 66 -12.40 -13.72 -0.21
CA PRO A 66 -12.11 -14.81 -1.12
C PRO A 66 -11.19 -15.83 -0.42
N PRO A 67 -11.33 -17.13 -0.73
CA PRO A 67 -10.48 -18.16 -0.14
C PRO A 67 -9.01 -17.86 -0.39
N LEU A 68 -8.16 -18.24 0.57
CA LEU A 68 -6.72 -18.01 0.49
C LEU A 68 -6.12 -18.80 -0.69
N GLU A 69 -5.06 -18.26 -1.32
CA GLU A 69 -4.40 -18.93 -2.47
C GLU A 69 -4.12 -20.42 -2.20
N GLY A 70 -4.76 -21.30 -2.98
CA GLY A 70 -4.64 -22.75 -2.88
C GLY A 70 -5.90 -23.48 -2.40
N GLU A 71 -6.92 -22.76 -1.94
CA GLU A 71 -8.28 -23.29 -1.72
C GLU A 71 -9.17 -22.91 -2.91
N GLU A 72 -8.98 -23.61 -4.04
CA GLU A 72 -9.91 -23.52 -5.18
C GLU A 72 -11.21 -24.27 -4.82
N ASP A 73 -12.10 -23.62 -4.06
CA ASP A 73 -13.50 -24.04 -4.03
C ASP A 73 -14.14 -23.61 -5.36
N GLU A 74 -14.28 -24.55 -6.28
CA GLU A 74 -14.92 -24.34 -7.60
C GLU A 74 -16.37 -23.82 -7.49
N ASP A 75 -16.98 -23.95 -6.30
CA ASP A 75 -18.37 -23.56 -5.97
C ASP A 75 -18.43 -22.44 -4.90
N TYR A 76 -17.50 -21.47 -4.91
CA TYR A 76 -17.57 -20.33 -3.99
C TYR A 76 -18.77 -19.41 -4.33
N GLU A 77 -19.88 -19.59 -3.61
CA GLU A 77 -21.06 -18.72 -3.67
C GLU A 77 -21.17 -17.89 -2.39
N LEU A 78 -21.30 -16.57 -2.53
CA LEU A 78 -21.53 -15.67 -1.39
C LEU A 78 -22.86 -15.99 -0.70
N ARG A 79 -22.80 -16.21 0.62
CA ARG A 79 -23.99 -16.48 1.42
C ARG A 79 -24.87 -15.23 1.56
N MET A 80 -26.07 -15.28 1.01
CA MET A 80 -27.11 -14.27 1.22
C MET A 80 -27.84 -14.49 2.56
N LEU A 81 -28.15 -13.39 3.24
CA LEU A 81 -28.84 -13.34 4.54
C LEU A 81 -30.20 -12.64 4.43
N ASP A 82 -31.12 -13.01 5.31
CA ASP A 82 -32.40 -12.32 5.49
C ASP A 82 -32.41 -11.63 6.87
N PRO A 83 -32.39 -10.28 6.95
CA PRO A 83 -32.30 -9.55 8.23
C PRO A 83 -33.44 -9.85 9.21
N GLU A 84 -34.60 -10.31 8.73
CA GLU A 84 -35.71 -10.68 9.61
C GLU A 84 -35.50 -12.06 10.25
N LYS A 85 -34.81 -12.97 9.54
CA LYS A 85 -34.56 -14.35 9.97
C LYS A 85 -33.21 -14.51 10.68
N ASP A 86 -32.18 -13.79 10.22
CA ASP A 86 -30.79 -13.91 10.63
C ASP A 86 -30.34 -12.78 11.58
N LYS A 87 -31.12 -12.55 12.64
CA LYS A 87 -30.96 -11.39 13.55
C LYS A 87 -29.64 -11.31 14.32
N ALA A 88 -28.84 -12.38 14.34
CA ALA A 88 -27.56 -12.44 15.05
C ALA A 88 -26.34 -12.27 14.13
N SER A 89 -26.54 -12.14 12.82
CA SER A 89 -25.45 -12.04 11.85
C SER A 89 -25.05 -10.59 11.61
N ARG A 90 -23.75 -10.37 11.39
CA ARG A 90 -23.24 -9.09 10.89
C ARG A 90 -23.33 -9.13 9.37
N PHE A 91 -24.15 -8.27 8.77
CA PHE A 91 -24.33 -8.23 7.34
C PHE A 91 -23.65 -7.01 6.69
N VAL A 92 -23.24 -7.18 5.45
CA VAL A 92 -22.91 -6.08 4.53
C VAL A 92 -24.10 -5.91 3.58
N VAL A 93 -24.57 -4.66 3.45
CA VAL A 93 -25.64 -4.30 2.52
C VAL A 93 -25.03 -3.77 1.24
N VAL A 94 -25.43 -4.34 0.10
CA VAL A 94 -25.04 -3.82 -1.22
C VAL A 94 -26.19 -2.97 -1.77
N ASP A 95 -26.05 -1.65 -1.65
CA ASP A 95 -26.97 -0.70 -2.28
C ASP A 95 -26.51 -0.36 -3.69
N LYS A 96 -27.17 -0.91 -4.71
CA LYS A 96 -26.97 -0.56 -6.12
C LYS A 96 -27.54 0.83 -6.43
N THR A 97 -26.82 1.87 -6.01
CA THR A 97 -27.21 3.28 -6.20
C THR A 97 -26.77 3.85 -7.56
N ALA A 98 -25.93 3.14 -8.31
CA ALA A 98 -25.43 3.55 -9.62
C ALA A 98 -25.39 2.40 -10.62
N LYS A 99 -25.56 2.69 -11.91
CA LYS A 99 -25.30 1.71 -12.99
C LYS A 99 -23.83 1.29 -12.93
N ALA A 100 -23.54 0.02 -13.22
CA ALA A 100 -22.19 -0.55 -13.19
C ALA A 100 -21.16 0.25 -14.01
N ASP A 101 -21.61 1.04 -14.99
CA ASP A 101 -20.77 1.88 -15.86
C ASP A 101 -21.01 3.40 -15.69
N SER A 102 -21.53 3.86 -14.53
CA SER A 102 -21.63 5.30 -14.29
C SER A 102 -20.23 5.92 -14.10
N ALA A 103 -20.10 7.22 -14.38
CA ALA A 103 -18.88 7.96 -14.09
C ALA A 103 -18.49 7.86 -12.59
N SER A 104 -19.47 7.85 -11.68
CA SER A 104 -19.22 7.65 -10.25
C SER A 104 -18.71 6.23 -9.92
N ALA A 105 -19.24 5.19 -10.54
CA ALA A 105 -18.78 3.81 -10.35
C ALA A 105 -17.36 3.63 -10.89
N ARG A 106 -17.06 4.21 -12.07
CA ARG A 106 -15.71 4.24 -12.64
C ARG A 106 -14.74 5.02 -11.76
N LEU A 107 -15.15 6.16 -11.19
CA LEU A 107 -14.30 6.92 -10.27
C LEU A 107 -13.95 6.11 -9.02
N GLU A 108 -14.91 5.42 -8.41
CA GLU A 108 -14.65 4.55 -7.27
C GLU A 108 -13.78 3.35 -7.65
N ALA A 109 -13.97 2.76 -8.84
CA ALA A 109 -13.11 1.71 -9.35
C ALA A 109 -11.66 2.19 -9.55
N ALA A 110 -11.46 3.41 -10.06
CA ALA A 110 -10.14 4.01 -10.22
C ALA A 110 -9.44 4.22 -8.88
N LYS A 111 -10.16 4.69 -7.86
CA LYS A 111 -9.64 4.82 -6.48
C LYS A 111 -9.26 3.47 -5.88
N ARG A 112 -10.11 2.44 -6.02
CA ARG A 112 -9.75 1.09 -5.55
C ARG A 112 -8.53 0.52 -6.27
N ALA A 113 -8.40 0.78 -7.57
CA ALA A 113 -7.20 0.39 -8.31
C ALA A 113 -5.94 1.09 -7.76
N MET A 114 -6.04 2.34 -7.29
CA MET A 114 -4.94 3.02 -6.60
C MET A 114 -4.57 2.33 -5.28
N ASP A 115 -5.57 1.99 -4.46
CA ASP A 115 -5.35 1.35 -3.16
C ASP A 115 -4.69 -0.03 -3.30
N LEU A 116 -5.02 -0.75 -4.37
CA LEU A 116 -4.44 -2.05 -4.72
C LEU A 116 -3.08 -1.95 -5.43
N GLY A 117 -2.53 -0.75 -5.62
CA GLY A 117 -1.26 -0.54 -6.33
C GLY A 117 -1.33 -0.79 -7.84
N ARG A 118 -2.53 -0.93 -8.41
CA ARG A 118 -2.76 -1.19 -9.85
C ARG A 118 -2.81 0.13 -10.62
N PHE A 119 -1.72 0.89 -10.58
CA PHE A 119 -1.68 2.27 -11.08
C PHE A 119 -2.00 2.39 -12.58
N GLU A 120 -1.49 1.49 -13.42
CA GLU A 120 -1.79 1.48 -14.86
C GLU A 120 -3.27 1.21 -15.17
N ALA A 121 -3.94 0.40 -14.36
CA ALA A 121 -5.39 0.19 -14.51
C ALA A 121 -6.16 1.46 -14.10
N SER A 122 -5.75 2.10 -13.00
CA SER A 122 -6.32 3.37 -12.55
C SER A 122 -6.19 4.47 -13.60
N ILE A 123 -5.00 4.62 -14.21
CA ILE A 123 -4.72 5.56 -15.31
C ILE A 123 -5.71 5.37 -16.45
N ARG A 124 -5.91 4.15 -16.95
CA ARG A 124 -6.86 3.88 -18.06
C ARG A 124 -8.29 4.26 -17.72
N ILE A 125 -8.73 4.02 -16.48
CA ILE A 125 -10.08 4.39 -16.04
C ILE A 125 -10.23 5.92 -16.01
N TYR A 126 -9.23 6.62 -15.46
CA TYR A 126 -9.22 8.08 -15.45
C TYR A 126 -9.17 8.69 -16.86
N GLU A 127 -8.40 8.11 -17.78
CA GLU A 127 -8.39 8.54 -19.19
C GLU A 127 -9.79 8.47 -19.81
N GLY A 128 -10.51 7.35 -19.62
CA GLY A 128 -11.89 7.22 -20.09
C GLY A 128 -12.87 8.19 -19.42
N LEU A 129 -12.66 8.56 -18.15
CA LEU A 129 -13.44 9.59 -17.48
C LEU A 129 -13.15 10.98 -18.07
N LEU A 130 -11.88 11.29 -18.35
CA LEU A 130 -11.46 12.57 -18.93
C LEU A 130 -11.90 12.73 -20.39
N GLU A 131 -12.11 11.65 -21.15
CA GLU A 131 -12.72 11.74 -22.48
C GLU A 131 -14.15 12.31 -22.43
N GLU A 132 -14.90 12.00 -21.37
CA GLU A 132 -16.27 12.47 -21.17
C GLU A 132 -16.33 13.83 -20.47
N THR A 133 -15.49 14.02 -19.45
CA THR A 133 -15.41 15.25 -18.65
C THR A 133 -13.97 15.77 -18.55
N PRO A 134 -13.42 16.39 -19.62
CA PRO A 134 -11.99 16.74 -19.71
C PRO A 134 -11.46 17.73 -18.66
N LYS A 135 -12.34 18.36 -17.89
CA LYS A 135 -12.01 19.41 -16.91
C LYS A 135 -12.65 19.16 -15.55
N ASP A 136 -12.94 17.90 -15.22
CA ASP A 136 -13.44 17.55 -13.89
C ASP A 136 -12.29 17.55 -12.88
N PRO A 137 -12.26 18.47 -11.90
CA PRO A 137 -11.19 18.54 -10.91
C PRO A 137 -11.01 17.25 -10.10
N ALA A 138 -12.10 16.54 -9.81
CA ALA A 138 -12.06 15.30 -9.03
C ALA A 138 -11.41 14.15 -9.82
N VAL A 139 -11.54 14.15 -11.14
CA VAL A 139 -10.90 13.19 -12.03
C VAL A 139 -9.44 13.56 -12.25
N LEU A 140 -9.14 14.85 -12.48
CA LEU A 140 -7.77 15.34 -12.70
C LEU A 140 -6.84 15.06 -11.52
N ILE A 141 -7.29 15.30 -10.27
CA ILE A 141 -6.46 15.05 -9.09
C ILE A 141 -6.14 13.55 -8.92
N GLY A 142 -7.12 12.69 -9.21
CA GLY A 142 -6.97 11.24 -9.17
C GLY A 142 -6.03 10.73 -10.27
N TYR A 143 -6.19 11.25 -11.49
CA TYR A 143 -5.32 10.93 -12.63
C TYR A 143 -3.86 11.33 -12.38
N ALA A 144 -3.63 12.55 -11.90
CA ALA A 144 -2.30 13.04 -11.56
C ALA A 144 -1.64 12.18 -10.47
N ALA A 145 -2.40 11.78 -9.45
CA ALA A 145 -1.91 10.89 -8.39
C ALA A 145 -1.54 9.49 -8.94
N ALA A 146 -2.34 8.95 -9.87
CA ALA A 146 -2.07 7.66 -10.52
C ALA A 146 -0.80 7.71 -11.37
N LEU A 147 -0.64 8.77 -12.18
CA LEU A 147 0.57 9.04 -12.96
C LEU A 147 1.80 9.14 -12.05
N GLN A 148 1.71 9.90 -10.96
CA GLN A 148 2.78 10.01 -9.96
C GLN A 148 3.17 8.65 -9.39
N LYS A 149 2.20 7.82 -8.99
CA LYS A 149 2.48 6.50 -8.40
C LYS A 149 3.05 5.50 -9.41
N SER A 150 2.74 5.67 -10.69
CA SER A 150 3.36 4.91 -11.79
C SER A 150 4.77 5.38 -12.17
N GLY A 151 5.24 6.50 -11.61
CA GLY A 151 6.53 7.11 -11.94
C GLY A 151 6.53 8.00 -13.19
N ARG A 152 5.35 8.32 -13.74
CA ARG A 152 5.14 9.24 -14.87
C ARG A 152 5.11 10.70 -14.37
N ASP A 153 6.20 11.11 -13.73
CA ASP A 153 6.29 12.38 -12.98
C ASP A 153 6.00 13.62 -13.84
N ASP A 154 6.50 13.67 -15.08
CA ASP A 154 6.31 14.84 -15.97
C ASP A 154 4.83 14.99 -16.37
N GLU A 155 4.13 13.88 -16.62
CA GLU A 155 2.70 13.88 -16.96
C GLU A 155 1.83 14.20 -15.73
N ALA A 156 2.23 13.72 -14.55
CA ALA A 156 1.58 14.08 -13.30
C ALA A 156 1.68 15.59 -13.04
N ILE A 157 2.86 16.19 -13.25
CA ILE A 157 3.06 17.64 -13.11
C ILE A 157 2.15 18.40 -14.09
N ALA A 158 2.13 18.03 -15.37
CA ALA A 158 1.25 18.67 -16.36
C ALA A 158 -0.24 18.57 -15.95
N THR A 159 -0.67 17.39 -15.47
CA THR A 159 -2.05 17.20 -15.00
C THR A 159 -2.37 18.06 -13.77
N TYR A 160 -1.43 18.20 -12.83
CA TYR A 160 -1.59 19.11 -11.70
C TYR A 160 -1.64 20.58 -12.13
N GLU A 161 -0.87 20.98 -13.15
CA GLU A 161 -0.94 22.32 -13.72
C GLU A 161 -2.31 22.60 -14.37
N ASP A 162 -2.87 21.61 -15.08
CA ASP A 162 -4.23 21.70 -15.63
C ASP A 162 -5.27 21.86 -14.52
N LEU A 163 -5.18 21.08 -13.44
CA LEU A 163 -6.05 21.21 -12.26
C LEU A 163 -5.91 22.60 -11.62
N LEU A 164 -4.68 23.08 -11.42
CA LEU A 164 -4.41 24.40 -10.83
C LEU A 164 -4.84 25.57 -11.73
N SER A 165 -5.00 25.34 -13.04
CA SER A 165 -5.61 26.33 -13.94
C SER A 165 -7.11 26.50 -13.70
N LEU A 166 -7.78 25.47 -13.18
CA LEU A 166 -9.21 25.46 -12.84
C LEU A 166 -9.42 25.89 -11.38
N GLU A 167 -8.57 25.40 -10.48
CA GLU A 167 -8.62 25.64 -9.05
C GLU A 167 -7.27 26.18 -8.53
N PRO A 168 -6.98 27.48 -8.69
CA PRO A 168 -5.68 28.05 -8.35
C PRO A 168 -5.28 27.90 -6.87
N ASP A 169 -6.27 27.76 -5.99
CA ASP A 169 -6.10 27.66 -4.55
C ASP A 169 -6.17 26.19 -4.05
N ASN A 170 -6.17 25.20 -4.94
CA ASN A 170 -6.17 23.79 -4.55
C ASN A 170 -4.83 23.41 -3.89
N ILE A 171 -4.83 23.34 -2.55
CA ILE A 171 -3.63 23.11 -1.73
C ILE A 171 -3.03 21.72 -2.01
N ASP A 172 -3.85 20.70 -2.17
CA ASP A 172 -3.38 19.32 -2.37
C ASP A 172 -2.65 19.18 -3.71
N ALA A 173 -3.18 19.81 -4.78
CA ALA A 173 -2.53 19.87 -6.08
C ALA A 173 -1.16 20.58 -5.99
N HIS A 174 -1.09 21.72 -5.29
CA HIS A 174 0.19 22.41 -5.05
C HIS A 174 1.19 21.53 -4.29
N ILE A 175 0.76 20.87 -3.22
CA ILE A 175 1.64 20.00 -2.39
C ILE A 175 2.20 18.87 -3.24
N ASN A 176 1.34 18.13 -3.95
CA ASN A 176 1.75 16.97 -4.73
C ASN A 176 2.68 17.37 -5.89
N MET A 177 2.32 18.40 -6.66
CA MET A 177 3.14 18.92 -7.76
C MET A 177 4.50 19.42 -7.26
N LEU A 178 4.54 20.19 -6.17
CA LEU A 178 5.80 20.68 -5.60
C LEU A 178 6.65 19.55 -5.00
N GLY A 179 6.01 18.46 -4.55
CA GLY A 179 6.71 17.25 -4.14
C GLY A 179 7.47 16.60 -5.28
N LEU A 180 6.84 16.47 -6.45
CA LEU A 180 7.47 15.99 -7.69
C LEU A 180 8.60 16.92 -8.15
N ILE A 181 8.33 18.23 -8.22
CA ILE A 181 9.36 19.23 -8.55
C ILE A 181 10.53 19.15 -7.56
N GLY A 182 10.26 18.88 -6.29
CA GLY A 182 11.26 18.72 -5.23
C GLY A 182 12.22 17.56 -5.46
N ASN A 183 11.88 16.58 -6.30
CA ASN A 183 12.80 15.52 -6.67
C ASN A 183 13.98 16.03 -7.49
N ARG A 184 13.75 16.99 -8.40
CA ARG A 184 14.76 17.54 -9.31
C ARG A 184 15.27 18.92 -8.87
N TYR A 185 14.40 19.74 -8.28
CA TYR A 185 14.67 21.12 -7.89
C TYR A 185 14.26 21.39 -6.43
N PRO A 186 14.89 20.72 -5.44
CA PRO A 186 14.46 20.76 -4.04
C PRO A 186 14.50 22.16 -3.42
N ALA A 187 15.45 23.02 -3.81
CA ALA A 187 15.51 24.39 -3.28
C ALA A 187 14.31 25.24 -3.71
N VAL A 188 13.87 25.11 -4.96
CA VAL A 188 12.71 25.83 -5.52
C VAL A 188 11.43 25.31 -4.88
N ALA A 189 11.27 23.98 -4.79
CA ALA A 189 10.12 23.36 -4.14
C ALA A 189 10.00 23.81 -2.68
N LEU A 190 11.09 23.81 -1.91
CA LEU A 190 11.08 24.23 -0.51
C LEU A 190 10.64 25.69 -0.35
N GLN A 191 11.10 26.58 -1.21
CA GLN A 191 10.71 27.99 -1.17
C GLN A 191 9.20 28.14 -1.41
N ARG A 192 8.67 27.47 -2.42
CA ARG A 192 7.24 27.53 -2.77
C ARG A 192 6.35 26.89 -1.69
N LEU A 193 6.73 25.73 -1.17
CA LEU A 193 6.02 25.07 -0.06
C LEU A 193 5.96 25.95 1.19
N LYS A 194 7.06 26.62 1.56
CA LYS A 194 7.06 27.57 2.69
C LYS A 194 6.19 28.80 2.45
N ALA A 195 6.09 29.26 1.20
CA ALA A 195 5.20 30.37 0.85
C ALA A 195 3.72 29.96 0.96
N LEU A 196 3.39 28.69 0.67
CA LEU A 196 2.05 28.13 0.91
C LEU A 196 1.76 28.02 2.41
N ASP A 197 2.72 27.49 3.19
CA ASP A 197 2.60 27.35 4.64
C ASP A 197 2.36 28.70 5.33
N GLY A 198 3.09 29.75 4.93
CA GLY A 198 2.90 31.10 5.47
C GLY A 198 1.59 31.79 5.08
N LYS A 199 0.85 31.26 4.09
CA LYS A 199 -0.50 31.73 3.73
C LYS A 199 -1.59 30.95 4.47
N SER A 200 -1.29 29.74 4.93
CA SER A 200 -2.22 28.92 5.69
C SER A 200 -2.25 29.37 7.15
N ASN A 201 -3.45 29.49 7.71
CA ASN A 201 -3.63 29.68 9.16
C ASN A 201 -3.84 28.34 9.89
N GLU A 202 -3.96 27.24 9.15
CA GLU A 202 -4.27 25.92 9.68
C GLU A 202 -3.07 24.98 9.51
N PHE A 203 -2.87 24.12 10.51
CA PHE A 203 -1.87 23.06 10.45
C PHE A 203 -2.29 22.01 9.42
N ASN A 204 -1.52 21.89 8.33
CA ASN A 204 -1.71 20.85 7.32
C ASN A 204 -0.57 19.82 7.40
N PRO A 205 -0.83 18.60 7.92
CA PRO A 205 0.16 17.53 8.03
C PRO A 205 0.86 17.19 6.71
N ALA A 206 0.11 17.14 5.60
CA ALA A 206 0.66 16.83 4.28
C ALA A 206 1.64 17.90 3.81
N LEU A 207 1.31 19.19 4.00
CA LEU A 207 2.20 20.30 3.65
C LEU A 207 3.49 20.27 4.48
N VAL A 208 3.36 20.12 5.80
CA VAL A 208 4.51 20.06 6.72
C VAL A 208 5.37 18.84 6.42
N GLY A 209 4.75 17.71 6.10
CA GLY A 209 5.43 16.47 5.71
C GLY A 209 6.20 16.64 4.41
N GLN A 210 5.62 17.31 3.42
CA GLN A 210 6.28 17.59 2.15
C GLN A 210 7.46 18.57 2.33
N ILE A 211 7.30 19.59 3.18
CA ILE A 211 8.41 20.48 3.57
C ILE A 211 9.54 19.69 4.22
N ALA A 212 9.23 18.77 5.15
CA ALA A 212 10.20 17.93 5.83
C ALA A 212 10.95 17.02 4.86
N PHE A 213 10.23 16.38 3.93
CA PHE A 213 10.80 15.56 2.87
C PHE A 213 11.81 16.33 2.03
N VAL A 214 11.44 17.52 1.54
CA VAL A 214 12.32 18.35 0.70
C VAL A 214 13.51 18.88 1.52
N GLN A 215 13.31 19.21 2.80
CA GLN A 215 14.42 19.57 3.69
C GLN A 215 15.42 18.42 3.86
N ALA A 216 14.94 17.19 4.03
CA ALA A 216 15.81 16.02 4.11
C ALA A 216 16.59 15.79 2.81
N LYS A 217 15.97 15.96 1.64
CA LYS A 217 16.69 15.94 0.34
C LYS A 217 17.80 16.98 0.24
N LEU A 218 17.65 18.13 0.90
CA LEU A 218 18.67 19.18 0.98
C LEU A 218 19.71 18.94 2.08
N GLY A 219 19.73 17.77 2.73
CA GLY A 219 20.61 17.45 3.85
C GLY A 219 20.25 18.17 5.15
N ARG A 220 19.10 18.85 5.21
CA ARG A 220 18.62 19.56 6.40
C ARG A 220 17.86 18.60 7.31
N TYR A 221 18.56 17.62 7.85
CA TYR A 221 17.95 16.50 8.58
C TYR A 221 17.30 16.92 9.92
N LYS A 222 17.97 17.77 10.71
CA LYS A 222 17.44 18.24 12.00
C LYS A 222 16.06 18.90 11.89
N PRO A 223 15.85 19.91 11.02
CA PRO A 223 14.52 20.50 10.89
C PRO A 223 13.51 19.53 10.27
N ALA A 224 13.91 18.64 9.37
CA ALA A 224 13.03 17.61 8.82
C ALA A 224 12.51 16.65 9.92
N LEU A 225 13.40 16.13 10.79
CA LEU A 225 13.02 15.29 11.93
C LEU A 225 12.08 16.02 12.88
N LYS A 226 12.33 17.31 13.17
CA LYS A 226 11.44 18.11 14.01
C LYS A 226 10.04 18.24 13.41
N SER A 227 9.95 18.46 12.09
CA SER A 227 8.67 18.54 11.39
C SER A 227 7.92 17.22 11.41
N TYR A 228 8.58 16.09 11.12
CA TYR A 228 7.93 14.78 11.22
C TYR A 228 7.52 14.42 12.65
N ALA A 229 8.33 14.75 13.66
CA ALA A 229 7.96 14.55 15.06
C ALA A 229 6.72 15.37 15.45
N LEU A 230 6.58 16.59 14.92
CA LEU A 230 5.37 17.40 15.11
C LEU A 230 4.15 16.70 14.49
N ILE A 231 4.27 16.17 13.27
CA ILE A 231 3.17 15.46 12.61
C ILE A 231 2.81 14.19 13.39
N ALA A 232 3.80 13.37 13.76
CA ALA A 232 3.60 12.17 14.57
C ALA A 232 2.94 12.45 15.92
N SER A 233 3.16 13.63 16.52
CA SER A 233 2.47 14.03 17.76
C SER A 233 0.98 14.33 17.58
N ARG A 234 0.54 14.60 16.35
CA ARG A 234 -0.86 14.87 16.00
C ARG A 234 -1.57 13.64 15.45
N GLU A 235 -0.83 12.78 14.75
CA GLU A 235 -1.30 11.53 14.14
C GLU A 235 -0.46 10.35 14.66
N PRO A 236 -0.55 10.01 15.96
CA PRO A 236 0.27 8.96 16.57
C PRO A 236 0.01 7.56 16.00
N GLU A 237 -1.16 7.33 15.39
CA GLU A 237 -1.57 6.07 14.78
C GLU A 237 -0.97 5.83 13.38
N ASN A 238 -0.39 6.86 12.76
CA ASN A 238 0.10 6.77 11.39
C ASN A 238 1.57 6.36 11.36
N ALA A 239 1.81 5.08 11.08
CA ALA A 239 3.13 4.47 11.02
C ALA A 239 4.07 5.11 9.99
N LEU A 240 3.53 5.75 8.94
CA LEU A 240 4.33 6.40 7.90
C LEU A 240 5.15 7.58 8.45
N HIS A 241 4.69 8.25 9.51
CA HIS A 241 5.45 9.37 10.10
C HIS A 241 6.74 8.87 10.75
N PHE A 242 6.67 7.77 11.49
CA PHE A 242 7.83 7.11 12.08
C PHE A 242 8.75 6.53 11.01
N LEU A 243 8.19 5.92 9.95
CA LEU A 243 8.99 5.44 8.83
C LEU A 243 9.76 6.59 8.15
N ASN A 244 9.10 7.73 7.93
CA ASN A 244 9.76 8.92 7.38
C ASN A 244 10.87 9.43 8.31
N MET A 245 10.64 9.46 9.62
CA MET A 245 11.68 9.81 10.60
C MET A 245 12.87 8.84 10.53
N ALA A 246 12.61 7.54 10.43
CA ALA A 246 13.65 6.51 10.31
C ALA A 246 14.51 6.72 9.06
N ILE A 247 13.88 6.94 7.90
CA ILE A 247 14.58 7.22 6.64
C ILE A 247 15.42 8.49 6.72
N VAL A 248 14.91 9.54 7.38
CA VAL A 248 15.65 10.80 7.56
C VAL A 248 16.83 10.61 8.51
N ALA A 249 16.64 9.92 9.64
CA ALA A 249 17.69 9.63 10.61
C ALA A 249 18.79 8.75 10.00
N ASP A 250 18.41 7.75 9.21
CA ASP A 250 19.31 6.87 8.49
C ASP A 250 20.18 7.65 7.50
N ARG A 251 19.56 8.50 6.66
CA ARG A 251 20.29 9.42 5.75
C ARG A 251 21.19 10.42 6.49
N ALA A 252 20.86 10.75 7.72
CA ALA A 252 21.66 11.63 8.57
C ALA A 252 22.84 10.91 9.25
N GLY A 253 22.95 9.59 9.12
CA GLY A 253 23.94 8.77 9.82
C GLY A 253 23.64 8.60 11.31
N LEU A 254 22.42 8.92 11.74
CA LEU A 254 21.94 8.77 13.12
C LEU A 254 21.44 7.33 13.31
N GLN A 255 22.39 6.39 13.32
CA GLN A 255 22.11 4.96 13.23
C GLN A 255 21.22 4.44 14.37
N LYS A 256 21.41 4.93 15.60
CA LYS A 256 20.62 4.48 16.76
C LYS A 256 19.18 4.95 16.64
N GLU A 257 18.99 6.23 16.35
CA GLU A 257 17.69 6.85 16.15
C GLU A 257 16.95 6.24 14.95
N ALA A 258 17.68 5.91 13.87
CA ALA A 258 17.10 5.23 12.71
C ALA A 258 16.51 3.87 13.09
N ILE A 259 17.25 3.05 13.84
CA ILE A 259 16.77 1.75 14.32
C ILE A 259 15.52 1.93 15.19
N GLU A 260 15.58 2.85 16.17
CA GLU A 260 14.44 3.14 17.05
C GLU A 260 13.19 3.53 16.26
N TYR A 261 13.32 4.44 15.28
CA TYR A 261 12.18 4.86 14.46
C TYR A 261 11.66 3.78 13.52
N TYR A 262 12.52 2.92 12.97
CA TYR A 262 12.09 1.78 12.16
C TYR A 262 11.29 0.77 13.00
N GLU A 263 11.75 0.48 14.22
CA GLU A 263 11.06 -0.41 15.15
C GLU A 263 9.71 0.18 15.58
N GLN A 264 9.66 1.48 15.89
CA GLN A 264 8.41 2.18 16.17
C GLN A 264 7.44 2.15 14.99
N ALA A 265 7.92 2.37 13.76
CA ALA A 265 7.07 2.30 12.57
C ALA A 265 6.42 0.93 12.42
N LEU A 266 7.19 -0.16 12.61
CA LEU A 266 6.66 -1.52 12.57
C LEU A 266 5.68 -1.81 13.72
N GLU A 267 5.94 -1.29 14.91
CA GLU A 267 5.05 -1.43 16.07
C GLU A 267 3.69 -0.75 15.81
N ILE A 268 3.71 0.52 15.42
CA ILE A 268 2.49 1.30 15.12
C ILE A 268 1.70 0.66 13.97
N ASP A 269 2.37 0.24 12.89
CA ASP A 269 1.72 -0.45 11.76
C ASP A 269 1.06 -1.76 12.19
N THR A 270 1.68 -2.49 13.13
CA THR A 270 1.11 -3.72 13.68
C THR A 270 -0.13 -3.42 14.54
N ILE A 271 -0.06 -2.41 15.40
CA ILE A 271 -1.14 -2.04 16.33
C ILE A 271 -2.36 -1.47 15.60
N TYR A 272 -2.14 -0.55 14.66
CA TYR A 272 -3.22 0.25 14.06
C TYR A 272 -3.64 -0.21 12.66
N SER A 273 -2.80 -0.98 11.96
CA SER A 273 -3.05 -1.35 10.56
C SER A 273 -2.88 -2.84 10.26
N GLY A 274 -2.61 -3.65 11.29
CA GLY A 274 -2.45 -5.10 11.17
C GLY A 274 -1.24 -5.50 10.33
N GLY A 275 -0.23 -4.63 10.20
CA GLY A 275 1.00 -4.94 9.46
C GLY A 275 0.92 -4.77 7.94
N ARG A 276 -0.10 -4.08 7.41
CA ARG A 276 -0.41 -4.02 5.97
C ARG A 276 -0.02 -2.71 5.28
N SER A 277 0.32 -1.66 6.02
CA SER A 277 0.58 -0.33 5.44
C SER A 277 2.02 -0.14 5.01
N LEU A 278 2.94 -0.89 5.62
CA LEU A 278 4.36 -0.74 5.39
C LEU A 278 4.94 -1.95 4.66
N SER A 279 5.96 -1.73 3.84
CA SER A 279 6.78 -2.81 3.29
C SER A 279 7.70 -3.35 4.39
N ARG A 280 7.22 -4.33 5.15
CA ARG A 280 7.96 -4.90 6.30
C ARG A 280 9.30 -5.52 5.86
N ASP A 281 9.32 -6.18 4.72
CA ASP A 281 10.54 -6.79 4.17
C ASP A 281 11.64 -5.75 3.94
N GLN A 282 11.31 -4.61 3.31
CA GLN A 282 12.26 -3.52 3.08
C GLN A 282 12.80 -2.94 4.40
N ILE A 283 11.93 -2.83 5.42
CA ILE A 283 12.33 -2.32 6.74
C ILE A 283 13.24 -3.32 7.45
N PHE A 284 12.91 -4.62 7.42
CA PHE A 284 13.74 -5.66 8.03
C PHE A 284 15.11 -5.77 7.36
N ASP A 285 15.16 -5.74 6.03
CA ASP A 285 16.41 -5.71 5.27
C ASP A 285 17.28 -4.52 5.68
N ARG A 286 16.65 -3.34 5.85
CA ARG A 286 17.40 -2.14 6.26
C ARG A 286 17.88 -2.24 7.70
N LEU A 287 17.04 -2.73 8.62
CA LEU A 287 17.41 -2.96 10.02
C LEU A 287 18.56 -3.97 10.15
N ALA A 288 18.60 -5.01 9.32
CA ALA A 288 19.69 -5.98 9.30
C ALA A 288 21.03 -5.36 8.89
N GLN A 289 21.02 -4.33 8.04
CA GLN A 289 22.24 -3.60 7.64
C GLN A 289 22.68 -2.57 8.69
N LEU A 290 21.76 -2.06 9.51
CA LEU A 290 22.05 -1.07 10.55
C LEU A 290 22.50 -1.70 11.87
N ARG A 291 22.38 -3.01 12.06
CA ARG A 291 22.81 -3.72 13.28
C ARG A 291 24.21 -4.32 13.10
#